data_AF-A0A3E3HUI3-F1
#
_entry.id   AF-A0A3E3HUI3-F1
#
_cell.length_a   1.000
_cell.length_b   1.000
_cell.length_c   1.000
_cell.angle_alpha   90.00
_cell.angle_beta   90.00
_cell.angle_gamma   90.00
#
_symmetry.space_group_name_H-M   'P 1'
#
loop_
_entity.id
_entity.type
_entity.pdbx_description
1 polymer ?
#
loop_
_entity_poly.entity_id
_entity_poly.type
_entity_poly.pdbx_seq_one_letter_code
_entity_poly.pdbx_strand_id
1 'polypeptide(L)'
;MSSLVTYNNTLVIKDESQIDDYGVMGAEYLPTAVSMSLLTTDGLSHSEAIKVNSYLKRGITVQLNLINNSNESQNISVPLIYYFGYKAKDLSTKKSLEIISGENGNVTCVIPGLYSGVVEIGFKAPIYWRAAEISSLIGCLWLIFSWFKRKSNGIYSEASII
;
A
#
# COMPACT_ATOMS: atom_id res chain seq x y z
N MET A 1 8.81 30.24 16.79
CA MET A 1 9.65 29.15 17.33
C MET A 1 8.72 27.96 17.50
N SER A 2 9.02 26.82 16.87
CA SER A 2 8.14 25.64 16.82
C SER A 2 8.16 24.90 18.15
N SER A 3 6.99 24.56 18.69
CA SER A 3 6.77 23.94 20.01
C SER A 3 7.10 22.44 20.06
N LEU A 4 7.91 21.93 19.14
CA LEU A 4 8.14 20.48 18.96
C LEU A 4 9.28 19.90 19.82
N VAL A 5 9.92 20.70 20.67
CA VAL A 5 11.08 20.22 21.47
C VAL A 5 10.75 20.25 22.95
N THR A 6 9.84 19.38 23.37
CA THR A 6 9.79 18.92 24.78
C THR A 6 9.18 17.52 24.82
N TYR A 7 10.00 16.50 24.57
CA TYR A 7 9.73 15.15 25.05
C TYR A 7 11.02 14.53 25.56
N ASN A 8 11.21 14.59 26.88
CA ASN A 8 12.09 13.67 27.60
C ASN A 8 11.41 12.30 27.60
N ASN A 9 11.70 11.47 26.60
CA ASN A 9 11.22 10.10 26.61
C ASN A 9 12.37 9.18 27.03
N THR A 10 12.23 8.56 28.20
CA THR A 10 13.05 7.42 28.61
C THR A 10 13.01 6.36 27.51
N LEU A 11 14.18 5.93 27.03
CA LEU A 11 14.28 4.81 26.09
C LEU A 11 13.79 3.54 26.81
N VAL A 12 12.55 3.15 26.57
CA VAL A 12 12.00 1.87 27.03
C VAL A 12 12.55 0.79 26.10
N ILE A 13 13.54 0.03 26.58
CA ILE A 13 14.00 -1.17 25.90
C ILE A 13 12.91 -2.23 26.12
N LYS A 14 12.14 -2.49 25.07
CA LYS A 14 11.12 -3.54 25.06
C LYS A 14 11.83 -4.90 25.03
N ASP A 15 11.34 -5.82 25.85
CA ASP A 15 11.73 -7.23 25.80
C ASP A 15 11.36 -7.83 24.42
N GLU A 16 12.06 -8.87 23.98
CA GLU A 16 11.85 -9.49 22.66
C GLU A 16 10.40 -9.98 22.52
N SER A 17 9.78 -10.42 23.62
CA SER A 17 8.38 -10.84 23.65
C SER A 17 7.36 -9.69 23.46
N GLN A 18 7.82 -8.44 23.47
CA GLN A 18 7.02 -7.21 23.29
C GLN A 18 7.32 -6.53 21.94
N ILE A 19 8.15 -7.17 21.11
CA ILE A 19 8.40 -6.75 19.73
C ILE A 19 7.22 -7.23 18.89
N ASP A 20 6.35 -6.28 18.57
CA ASP A 20 5.28 -6.47 17.61
C ASP A 20 5.66 -5.80 16.28
N ASP A 21 5.47 -6.50 15.16
CA ASP A 21 5.68 -5.97 13.80
C ASP A 21 4.63 -4.89 13.44
N TYR A 22 3.55 -4.78 14.22
CA TYR A 22 2.52 -3.75 14.02
C TYR A 22 2.80 -2.43 14.77
N GLY A 23 3.97 -2.27 15.40
CA GLY A 23 4.35 -1.06 16.11
C GLY A 23 4.39 0.17 15.19
N VAL A 24 3.49 1.12 15.41
CA VAL A 24 3.55 2.43 14.75
C VAL A 24 4.63 3.26 15.45
N MET A 25 5.69 3.65 14.72
CA MET A 25 6.80 4.46 15.24
C MET A 25 6.40 5.94 15.38
N GLY A 26 7.17 6.89 14.84
CA GLY A 26 6.93 8.33 15.00
C GLY A 26 5.63 8.86 14.39
N ALA A 27 4.88 8.01 13.68
CA ALA A 27 3.55 8.28 13.13
C ALA A 27 3.49 9.45 12.12
N GLU A 28 4.63 10.01 11.70
CA GLU A 28 4.68 11.16 10.80
C GLU A 28 4.17 10.82 9.39
N TYR A 29 4.14 9.52 9.07
CA TYR A 29 3.59 9.02 7.81
C TYR A 29 2.06 8.86 7.82
N LEU A 30 1.42 8.91 9.00
CA LEU A 30 -0.03 8.76 9.10
C LEU A 30 -0.72 9.98 8.47
N PRO A 31 -1.75 9.78 7.64
CA PRO A 31 -2.61 10.88 7.20
C PRO A 31 -3.19 11.61 8.41
N THR A 32 -3.36 12.94 8.32
CA THR A 32 -3.85 13.78 9.43
C THR A 32 -5.22 13.35 9.97
N ALA A 33 -6.03 12.65 9.15
CA ALA A 33 -7.33 12.13 9.54
C ALA A 33 -7.27 10.82 10.37
N VAL A 34 -6.09 10.23 10.53
CA VAL A 34 -5.90 8.92 11.19
C VAL A 34 -5.42 9.13 12.63
N SER A 35 -6.19 8.62 13.58
CA SER A 35 -5.80 8.49 14.98
C SER A 35 -5.19 7.12 15.23
N MET A 36 -3.96 7.08 15.74
CA MET A 36 -3.23 5.84 16.01
C MET A 36 -3.96 4.94 17.01
N SER A 37 -4.59 5.52 18.03
CA SER A 37 -5.32 4.79 19.09
C SER A 37 -6.54 4.03 18.59
N LEU A 38 -7.04 4.37 17.40
CA LEU A 38 -8.20 3.75 16.76
C LEU A 38 -7.80 2.76 15.66
N LEU A 39 -6.50 2.55 15.43
CA LEU A 39 -6.02 1.54 14.50
C LEU A 39 -6.19 0.15 15.11
N THR A 40 -7.01 -0.67 14.46
CA THR A 40 -7.14 -2.09 14.78
C THR A 40 -6.36 -2.91 13.76
N THR A 41 -5.65 -3.93 14.25
CA THR A 41 -4.89 -4.87 13.40
C THR A 41 -5.82 -5.83 12.66
N ASP A 42 -6.96 -6.13 13.27
CA ASP A 42 -7.98 -7.06 12.79
C ASP A 42 -9.38 -6.45 12.87
N GLY A 43 -10.28 -6.97 12.03
CA GLY A 43 -11.69 -6.61 12.03
C GLY A 43 -12.13 -5.88 10.76
N LEU A 44 -13.28 -6.31 10.25
CA LEU A 44 -14.03 -5.60 9.22
C LEU A 44 -15.08 -4.74 9.92
N SER A 45 -15.28 -3.52 9.46
CA SER A 45 -16.43 -2.71 9.87
C SER A 45 -17.41 -2.64 8.71
N HIS A 46 -18.64 -3.12 8.92
CA HIS A 46 -19.69 -3.15 7.90
C HIS A 46 -21.06 -3.03 8.55
N SER A 47 -22.07 -2.65 7.76
CA SER A 47 -23.47 -2.64 8.21
C SER A 47 -24.04 -4.06 8.31
N GLU A 48 -25.13 -4.23 9.07
CA GLU A 48 -25.83 -5.51 9.22
C GLU A 48 -26.39 -6.08 7.91
N ALA A 49 -26.59 -5.22 6.90
CA ALA A 49 -27.06 -5.61 5.56
C ALA A 49 -26.01 -6.40 4.76
N ILE A 50 -24.72 -6.27 5.11
CA ILE A 50 -23.63 -7.01 4.49
C ILE A 50 -23.39 -8.31 5.24
N LYS A 51 -23.50 -9.43 4.54
CA LYS A 51 -23.06 -10.74 5.01
C LYS A 51 -21.69 -11.06 4.42
N VAL A 52 -20.68 -11.22 5.27
CA VAL A 52 -19.34 -11.63 4.84
C VAL A 52 -19.19 -13.15 5.04
N ASN A 53 -18.96 -13.86 3.94
CA ASN A 53 -18.78 -15.32 3.93
C ASN A 53 -17.32 -15.72 4.16
N SER A 54 -16.37 -14.95 3.63
CA SER A 54 -14.94 -15.19 3.86
C SER A 54 -14.13 -13.89 3.80
N TYR A 55 -13.11 -13.83 4.64
CA TYR A 55 -12.14 -12.76 4.71
C TYR A 55 -10.73 -13.33 4.66
N LEU A 56 -9.92 -12.84 3.71
CA LEU A 56 -8.51 -13.21 3.58
C LEU A 56 -7.67 -11.95 3.39
N LYS A 57 -6.73 -11.71 4.31
CA LYS A 57 -5.75 -10.63 4.22
C LYS A 57 -4.37 -11.20 3.93
N ARG A 58 -3.69 -10.66 2.91
CA ARG A 58 -2.32 -10.99 2.52
C ARG A 58 -1.54 -9.68 2.34
N GLY A 59 -0.82 -9.28 3.39
CA GLY A 59 -0.16 -7.98 3.45
C GLY A 59 -1.16 -6.84 3.27
N ILE A 60 -0.97 -6.03 2.22
CA ILE A 60 -1.83 -4.89 1.84
C ILE A 60 -2.97 -5.26 0.88
N THR A 61 -3.19 -6.55 0.63
CA THR A 61 -4.29 -7.03 -0.23
C THR A 61 -5.31 -7.78 0.61
N VAL A 62 -6.58 -7.46 0.41
CA VAL A 62 -7.72 -8.08 1.09
C VAL A 62 -8.68 -8.65 0.06
N GLN A 63 -9.12 -9.89 0.28
CA GLN A 63 -10.17 -10.54 -0.50
C GLN A 63 -11.36 -10.84 0.40
N LEU A 64 -12.55 -10.45 -0.07
CA LEU A 64 -13.82 -10.57 0.64
C LEU A 64 -14.82 -11.31 -0.24
N ASN A 65 -15.37 -12.41 0.24
CA ASN A 65 -16.58 -13.00 -0.34
C ASN A 65 -17.76 -12.49 0.48
N LEU A 66 -18.66 -11.72 -0.13
CA LEU A 66 -19.74 -11.07 0.58
C LEU A 66 -21.01 -10.98 -0.24
N ILE A 67 -22.12 -10.73 0.46
CA ILE A 67 -23.44 -10.50 -0.09
C ILE A 67 -24.01 -9.23 0.53
N ASN A 68 -24.45 -8.28 -0.29
CA ASN A 68 -25.25 -7.14 0.15
C ASN A 68 -26.74 -7.47 -0.06
N ASN A 69 -27.46 -7.69 1.03
CA ASN A 69 -28.88 -8.04 0.97
C ASN A 69 -29.81 -6.83 0.83
N SER A 70 -29.27 -5.61 0.92
CA SER A 70 -30.05 -4.39 0.72
C SER A 70 -30.11 -3.98 -0.75
N ASN A 71 -31.13 -3.20 -1.09
CA ASN A 71 -31.24 -2.55 -2.41
C ASN A 71 -30.32 -1.34 -2.56
N GLU A 72 -29.70 -0.89 -1.47
CA GLU A 72 -28.86 0.29 -1.42
C GLU A 72 -27.38 -0.08 -1.36
N SER A 73 -26.52 0.87 -1.76
CA SER A 73 -25.08 0.70 -1.61
C SER A 73 -24.70 0.71 -0.13
N GLN A 74 -23.82 -0.20 0.27
CA GLN A 74 -23.36 -0.34 1.64
C GLN A 74 -21.83 -0.26 1.71
N ASN A 75 -21.30 0.27 2.81
CA ASN A 75 -19.87 0.43 3.00
C ASN A 75 -19.29 -0.75 3.78
N ILE A 76 -18.13 -1.24 3.34
CA ILE A 76 -17.30 -2.17 4.10
C ILE A 76 -15.88 -1.61 4.23
N SER A 77 -15.45 -1.42 5.47
CA SER A 77 -14.12 -0.92 5.83
C SER A 77 -13.22 -2.08 6.21
N VAL A 78 -12.02 -2.09 5.66
CA VAL A 78 -10.97 -3.06 5.99
C VAL A 78 -9.92 -2.42 6.91
N PRO A 79 -9.17 -3.21 7.70
CA PRO A 79 -8.16 -2.69 8.63
C PRO A 79 -6.86 -2.36 7.87
N LEU A 80 -6.98 -1.42 6.91
CA LEU A 80 -5.88 -0.85 6.13
C LEU A 80 -6.05 0.66 6.13
N ILE A 81 -4.96 1.40 6.24
CA ILE A 81 -4.95 2.86 6.15
C ILE A 81 -5.09 3.28 4.68
N TYR A 82 -6.01 4.19 4.41
CA TYR A 82 -6.27 4.68 3.06
C TYR A 82 -5.14 5.60 2.59
N TYR A 83 -4.45 5.13 1.55
CA TYR A 83 -3.53 5.93 0.73
C TYR A 83 -4.00 5.95 -0.72
N PHE A 84 -3.62 7.02 -1.44
CA PHE A 84 -3.90 7.10 -2.87
C PHE A 84 -3.24 5.94 -3.62
N GLY A 85 -4.06 5.13 -4.31
CA GLY A 85 -3.60 3.97 -5.07
C GLY A 85 -4.33 2.67 -4.71
N TYR A 86 -5.05 2.62 -3.58
CA TYR A 86 -5.97 1.52 -3.31
C TYR A 86 -7.09 1.47 -4.36
N LYS A 87 -7.39 0.26 -4.83
CA LYS A 87 -8.47 -0.04 -5.76
C LYS A 87 -9.21 -1.28 -5.28
N ALA A 88 -10.52 -1.30 -5.52
CA ALA A 88 -11.33 -2.50 -5.37
C ALA A 88 -11.84 -2.94 -6.74
N LYS A 89 -11.93 -4.26 -6.92
CA LYS A 89 -12.50 -4.86 -8.12
C LYS A 89 -13.21 -6.16 -7.77
N ASP A 90 -14.27 -6.44 -8.51
CA ASP A 90 -14.88 -7.75 -8.51
C ASP A 90 -13.97 -8.74 -9.25
N LEU A 91 -13.69 -9.91 -8.64
CA LEU A 91 -12.78 -10.89 -9.23
C LEU A 91 -13.35 -11.61 -10.46
N SER A 92 -14.66 -11.77 -10.56
CA SER A 92 -15.33 -12.45 -11.67
C SER A 92 -15.47 -11.51 -12.87
N THR A 93 -16.04 -10.34 -12.67
CA THR A 93 -16.37 -9.38 -13.75
C THR A 93 -15.23 -8.41 -14.04
N LYS A 94 -14.22 -8.32 -13.18
CA LYS A 94 -13.14 -7.32 -13.22
C LYS A 94 -13.62 -5.86 -13.16
N LYS A 95 -14.88 -5.62 -12.85
CA LYS A 95 -15.42 -4.27 -12.67
C LYS A 95 -14.83 -3.64 -11.41
N SER A 96 -14.38 -2.40 -11.55
CA SER A 96 -13.89 -1.61 -10.42
C SER A 96 -15.06 -1.24 -9.49
N LEU A 97 -14.80 -1.30 -8.19
CA LEU A 97 -15.67 -0.76 -7.16
C LEU A 97 -15.05 0.52 -6.62
N GLU A 98 -15.90 1.41 -6.12
CA GLU A 98 -15.47 2.66 -5.53
C GLU A 98 -14.79 2.40 -4.18
N ILE A 99 -13.69 3.13 -3.95
CA ILE A 99 -12.98 3.16 -2.68
C ILE A 99 -12.98 4.59 -2.16
N ILE A 100 -13.33 4.74 -0.89
CA ILE A 100 -13.33 5.99 -0.16
C ILE A 100 -12.47 5.86 1.10
N SER A 101 -12.11 7.02 1.66
CA SER A 101 -11.54 7.09 3.01
C SER A 101 -12.69 6.99 4.02
N GLY A 102 -12.75 5.89 4.74
CA GLY A 102 -13.77 5.66 5.76
C GLY A 102 -13.46 6.35 7.09
N GLU A 103 -14.15 5.86 8.12
CA GLU A 103 -13.92 6.25 9.51
C GLU A 103 -12.44 6.02 9.89
N ASN A 104 -11.86 6.98 10.61
CA ASN A 104 -10.45 7.01 10.99
C ASN A 104 -9.43 6.83 9.84
N GLY A 105 -9.84 7.10 8.59
CA GLY A 105 -8.96 6.99 7.42
C GLY A 105 -8.73 5.56 6.95
N ASN A 106 -9.62 4.62 7.27
CA ASN A 106 -9.56 3.25 6.77
C ASN A 106 -9.91 3.16 5.27
N VAL A 107 -9.40 2.13 4.59
CA VAL A 107 -9.83 1.78 3.23
C VAL A 107 -11.26 1.24 3.30
N THR A 108 -12.19 1.93 2.65
CA THR A 108 -13.61 1.55 2.63
C THR A 108 -14.09 1.35 1.20
N CYS A 109 -14.65 0.18 0.92
CA CYS A 109 -15.23 -0.17 -0.36
C CYS A 109 -16.74 0.08 -0.33
N VAL A 110 -17.26 0.72 -1.38
CA VAL A 110 -18.69 0.88 -1.60
C VAL A 110 -19.22 -0.34 -2.37
N ILE A 111 -20.05 -1.14 -1.72
CA ILE A 111 -20.64 -2.36 -2.27
C ILE A 111 -22.03 -2.03 -2.83
N PRO A 112 -22.28 -2.23 -4.13
CA PRO A 112 -23.60 -1.98 -4.73
C PRO A 112 -24.72 -2.79 -4.06
N GLY A 113 -25.95 -2.28 -4.12
CA GLY A 113 -27.14 -3.03 -3.71
C GLY A 113 -27.26 -4.35 -4.48
N LEU A 114 -27.77 -5.38 -3.81
CA LEU A 114 -27.96 -6.74 -4.35
C LEU A 114 -26.66 -7.39 -4.88
N TYR A 115 -25.50 -6.91 -4.48
CA TYR A 115 -24.21 -7.49 -4.88
C TYR A 115 -23.99 -8.85 -4.21
N SER A 116 -23.49 -9.82 -4.98
CA SER A 116 -23.02 -11.11 -4.48
C SER A 116 -21.78 -11.53 -5.26
N GLY A 117 -20.66 -11.71 -4.56
CA GLY A 117 -19.41 -12.07 -5.23
C GLY A 117 -18.18 -11.88 -4.37
N VAL A 118 -17.03 -11.91 -5.05
CA VAL A 118 -15.71 -11.78 -4.42
C VAL A 118 -15.07 -10.47 -4.84
N VAL A 119 -14.84 -9.59 -3.86
CA VAL A 119 -14.15 -8.32 -4.01
C VAL A 119 -12.69 -8.48 -3.60
N GLU A 120 -11.78 -8.02 -4.46
CA GLU A 120 -10.36 -7.85 -4.13
C GLU A 120 -10.05 -6.37 -3.99
N ILE A 121 -9.52 -6.01 -2.82
CA ILE A 121 -9.04 -4.68 -2.47
C ILE A 121 -7.52 -4.74 -2.37
N GLY A 122 -6.81 -3.86 -3.06
CA GLY A 122 -5.36 -3.82 -2.98
C GLY A 122 -4.77 -2.55 -3.58
N PHE A 123 -3.51 -2.29 -3.23
CA PHE A 123 -2.76 -1.16 -3.78
C PHE A 123 -2.33 -1.44 -5.22
N LYS A 124 -2.64 -0.51 -6.12
CA LYS A 124 -2.16 -0.53 -7.49
C LYS A 124 -1.09 0.53 -7.68
N ALA A 125 0.15 0.06 -7.89
CA ALA A 125 1.28 0.93 -8.16
C ALA A 125 1.00 1.85 -9.36
N PRO A 126 1.31 3.16 -9.25
CA PRO A 126 1.19 4.10 -10.36
C PRO A 126 2.08 3.73 -11.55
N ILE A 127 1.63 4.05 -12.77
CA ILE A 127 2.38 3.78 -14.01
C ILE A 127 3.74 4.50 -14.04
N TYR A 128 3.83 5.70 -13.47
CA TYR A 128 5.09 6.44 -13.46
C TYR A 128 6.19 5.77 -12.63
N TRP A 129 5.85 4.85 -11.70
CA TRP A 129 6.87 4.02 -11.04
C TRP A 129 7.54 3.08 -12.03
N ARG A 130 6.77 2.49 -12.95
CA ARG A 130 7.32 1.66 -14.04
C ARG A 130 8.16 2.49 -15.01
N ALA A 131 7.79 3.74 -15.26
CA ALA A 131 8.60 4.65 -16.07
C ALA A 131 9.94 5.00 -15.40
N ALA A 132 9.95 5.17 -14.07
CA ALA A 132 11.18 5.39 -13.31
C ALA A 132 12.11 4.17 -13.38
N GLU A 133 11.57 2.95 -13.23
CA GLU A 133 12.34 1.71 -13.39
C GLU A 133 13.01 1.61 -14.77
N ILE A 134 12.26 1.92 -15.85
CA ILE A 134 12.80 1.93 -17.21
C ILE A 134 13.91 2.98 -17.36
N SER A 135 13.68 4.18 -16.81
CA SER A 135 14.68 5.27 -16.84
C SER A 135 15.97 4.85 -16.14
N SER A 136 15.87 4.20 -14.98
CA SER A 136 17.02 3.67 -14.25
C SER A 136 17.77 2.59 -15.05
N LEU A 137 17.04 1.67 -15.68
CA LEU A 137 17.65 0.62 -16.52
C LEU A 137 18.43 1.20 -17.70
N ILE A 138 17.88 2.22 -18.39
CA ILE A 138 18.57 2.90 -19.49
C ILE A 138 19.86 3.56 -18.98
N GLY A 139 19.81 4.23 -17.83
CA GLY A 139 20.98 4.82 -17.18
C GLY A 139 22.06 3.77 -16.88
N CYS A 140 21.67 2.63 -16.29
CA CYS A 140 22.60 1.53 -16.02
C CYS A 140 23.24 0.98 -17.30
N LEU A 141 22.46 0.73 -18.35
CA LEU A 141 22.98 0.25 -19.63
C LEU A 141 23.94 1.23 -20.28
N TRP A 142 23.66 2.54 -20.19
CA TRP A 142 24.54 3.58 -20.69
C TRP A 142 25.88 3.62 -19.95
N LEU A 143 25.85 3.49 -18.62
CA LEU A 143 27.07 3.41 -17.80
C LEU A 143 27.89 2.17 -18.17
N ILE A 144 27.26 1.01 -18.30
CA ILE A 144 27.93 -0.24 -18.70
C ILE A 144 28.57 -0.10 -20.09
N PHE A 145 27.82 0.43 -21.06
CA PHE A 145 28.32 0.65 -22.43
C PHE A 145 29.51 1.62 -22.46
N SER A 146 29.42 2.74 -21.74
CA SER A 146 30.51 3.72 -21.67
C SER A 146 31.76 3.13 -21.00
N TRP A 147 31.61 2.28 -19.99
CA TRP A 147 32.70 1.56 -19.35
C TRP A 147 33.42 0.62 -20.33
N PHE A 148 32.67 -0.18 -21.10
CA PHE A 148 33.25 -1.06 -22.13
C PHE A 148 33.94 -0.28 -23.25
N LYS A 149 33.38 0.84 -23.70
CA LYS A 149 34.04 1.70 -24.70
C LYS A 149 35.34 2.30 -24.18
N ARG A 150 35.38 2.77 -22.93
CA ARG A 150 36.62 3.30 -22.32
C ARG A 150 37.68 2.22 -22.20
N LYS A 151 37.33 1.00 -21.78
CA LYS A 151 38.25 -0.14 -21.71
C LYS A 151 38.82 -0.48 -23.10
N SER A 152 37.96 -0.56 -24.11
CA SER A 152 38.35 -0.82 -25.50
C SER A 152 39.33 0.24 -26.03
N ASN A 153 39.00 1.53 -25.88
CA ASN A 153 39.84 2.62 -26.37
C ASN A 153 41.18 2.75 -25.62
N GLY A 154 41.23 2.39 -24.33
CA GLY A 154 42.48 2.35 -23.57
C GLY A 154 43.46 1.29 -24.09
N ILE A 155 42.97 0.12 -24.50
CA ILE A 155 43.81 -0.96 -25.06
C ILE A 155 44.41 -0.57 -26.41
N TYR A 156 43.63 0.07 -27.29
CA TYR A 156 44.14 0.49 -28.61
C TYR A 156 45.16 1.64 -28.55
N SER A 157 45.12 2.48 -27.50
CA SER A 157 46.08 3.57 -27.31
C SER A 157 47.46 3.10 -26.86
N GLU A 158 47.57 1.98 -26.13
CA GLU A 158 48.86 1.41 -25.75
C GLU A 158 49.50 0.61 -26.90
N ALA A 159 48.68 -0.04 -27.74
CA ALA A 159 49.17 -0.81 -28.89
C ALA A 159 49.71 0.05 -30.05
N SER A 160 49.35 1.34 -30.13
CA SER A 160 49.83 2.27 -31.17
C SER A 160 51.12 3.01 -30.81
N ILE A 161 51.71 2.75 -29.64
CA ILE A 161 52.94 3.39 -29.15
C ILE A 161 54.14 2.42 -29.22
N ILE A 162 53.94 1.17 -29.64
CA ILE A 162 55.00 0.16 -29.87
C ILE A 162 55.21 0.00 -31.38
#